data_AF-A0A9P7AQK7-F1
#
_entry.id   AF-A0A9P7AQK7-F1
#
_cell.length_a   1.000
_cell.length_b   1.000
_cell.length_c   1.000
_cell.angle_alpha   90.00
_cell.angle_beta   90.00
_cell.angle_gamma   90.00
#
_symmetry.space_group_name_H-M   'P 1'
#
loop_
_entity.id
_entity.type
_entity.pdbx_description
1 polymer ?
#
loop_
_entity_poly.entity_id
_entity_poly.type
_entity_poly.pdbx_seq_one_letter_code
_entity_poly.pdbx_strand_id
1 'polypeptide(L)'
;LDWSYMMDRRHGELLVDVGISFTPRSPDVPVVGVWRLDALEASFGAGGYKRGEIHHHNMLSRYGALQAEMQQERSQQTHIAFRSTYNLYYESIRTNNNQANFASDSDAYKLSPSYMAECFDIMKVVDHCKGKTYGVRDEYRVSGHAARIMLDNIESKAIQYLQSDPILWIPSTIWFELIRRRVREIQRTQISIVKKNPPNLGILTGLLNHMLRSTTSTPIIYDSHVRESLTLLEYRNVLETAGMFFLQDFDINSDTCLEEVQQIDDVNVLGLMGVTAKAQRDRAVGRMDAWRSNESESKDYPLGRTPTWTSLKTAILHSPGTIMREWSWTSRMSNIQLTVGRLVVMFTRHMWLMLTQEVMKGIIPYPNSLYDAMKCWTITSIDDTLASVAFEACNAGLHDHTGVTPGRLGPKSRAFVDRCSLFFPDPDAPHKSNAQWCLLWEGDGYIAEFHRTMKTLDGDQQESLKQGLRDVFSELHCLPASGARVWIQKKDAIVFITNPAFYRIDRIGRGGESQRRAPRARR
;
A
#
# COMPACT_ATOMS: atom_id res chain seq x y z
N LEU A 1 -17.97 -46.67 15.42
CA LEU A 1 -17.27 -46.40 16.69
C LEU A 1 -18.18 -46.84 17.81
N ASP A 2 -17.69 -47.63 18.76
CA ASP A 2 -18.44 -48.01 19.95
C ASP A 2 -18.23 -46.95 21.05
N TRP A 3 -19.10 -45.94 21.04
CA TRP A 3 -19.01 -44.81 21.98
C TRP A 3 -19.13 -45.25 23.43
N SER A 4 -19.98 -46.22 23.73
CA SER A 4 -20.17 -46.70 25.10
C SER A 4 -18.91 -47.36 25.65
N TYR A 5 -18.22 -48.16 24.81
CA TYR A 5 -16.94 -48.75 25.16
C TYR A 5 -15.83 -47.70 25.32
N MET A 6 -15.73 -46.75 24.39
CA MET A 6 -14.68 -45.73 24.37
C MET A 6 -14.84 -44.67 25.48
N MET A 7 -16.06 -44.46 25.97
CA MET A 7 -16.36 -43.54 27.07
C MET A 7 -16.06 -44.15 28.45
N ASP A 8 -15.82 -45.47 28.53
CA ASP A 8 -15.46 -46.14 29.77
C ASP A 8 -13.96 -45.97 30.07
N ARG A 9 -13.67 -45.21 31.13
CA ARG A 9 -12.31 -44.90 31.58
C ARG A 9 -11.47 -46.12 31.94
N ARG A 10 -12.10 -47.27 32.23
CA ARG A 10 -11.40 -48.53 32.49
C ARG A 10 -10.63 -49.03 31.27
N HIS A 11 -11.01 -48.60 30.07
CA HIS A 11 -10.37 -48.97 28.80
C HIS A 11 -9.45 -47.87 28.25
N GLY A 12 -9.23 -46.79 29.01
CA GLY A 12 -8.48 -45.60 28.59
C GLY A 12 -9.37 -44.36 28.51
N GLU A 13 -8.77 -43.20 28.22
CA GLU A 13 -9.50 -41.94 28.09
C GLU A 13 -9.68 -41.56 26.62
N LEU A 14 -10.93 -41.46 26.18
CA LEU A 14 -11.28 -40.89 24.88
C LEU A 14 -11.10 -39.38 24.91
N LEU A 15 -10.21 -38.87 24.05
CA LEU A 15 -10.07 -37.45 23.75
C LEU A 15 -10.70 -37.10 22.41
N VAL A 16 -11.43 -35.99 22.36
CA VAL A 16 -12.11 -35.47 21.18
C VAL A 16 -11.76 -33.99 21.01
N ASP A 17 -11.52 -33.58 19.78
CA ASP A 17 -11.35 -32.16 19.43
C ASP A 17 -12.71 -31.56 19.05
N VAL A 18 -13.15 -30.55 19.79
CA VAL A 18 -14.42 -29.83 19.60
C VAL A 18 -14.11 -28.42 19.09
N GLY A 19 -14.40 -28.17 17.82
CA GLY A 19 -14.19 -26.88 17.17
C GLY A 19 -15.45 -26.03 17.11
N ILE A 20 -15.37 -24.81 17.63
CA ILE A 20 -16.43 -23.80 17.63
C ILE A 20 -16.03 -22.71 16.65
N SER A 21 -16.82 -22.51 15.60
CA SER A 21 -16.52 -21.51 14.58
C SER A 21 -17.49 -20.35 14.67
N PHE A 22 -16.95 -19.14 14.70
CA PHE A 22 -17.70 -17.89 14.73
C PHE A 22 -17.62 -17.23 13.36
N THR A 23 -18.74 -17.13 12.67
CA THR A 23 -18.83 -16.52 11.33
C THR A 23 -20.14 -15.73 11.21
N PRO A 24 -20.11 -14.45 10.77
CA PRO A 24 -21.33 -13.66 10.58
C PRO A 24 -22.21 -14.29 9.50
N ARG A 25 -23.51 -14.38 9.77
CA ARG A 25 -24.50 -14.83 8.77
C ARG A 25 -24.80 -13.65 7.84
N SER A 26 -24.37 -13.75 6.58
CA SER A 26 -24.71 -12.81 5.50
C SER A 26 -24.37 -11.34 5.78
N PRO A 27 -23.08 -10.99 5.99
CA PRO A 27 -22.70 -9.60 6.16
C PRO A 27 -22.90 -8.80 4.86
N ASP A 28 -23.22 -7.50 4.96
CA ASP A 28 -23.39 -6.59 3.80
C ASP A 28 -22.16 -6.53 2.91
N VAL A 29 -20.98 -6.73 3.51
CA VAL A 29 -19.69 -6.88 2.84
C VAL A 29 -18.99 -8.14 3.33
N PRO A 30 -18.26 -8.88 2.48
CA PRO A 30 -17.43 -9.98 2.96
C PRO A 30 -16.43 -9.49 4.02
N VAL A 31 -16.30 -10.24 5.13
CA VAL A 31 -15.42 -9.88 6.25
C VAL A 31 -14.47 -10.99 6.65
N VAL A 32 -13.33 -10.62 7.23
CA VAL A 32 -12.38 -11.48 7.91
C VAL A 32 -12.47 -11.19 9.41
N GLY A 33 -12.70 -12.24 10.19
CA GLY A 33 -12.57 -12.19 11.65
C GLY A 33 -11.11 -12.40 12.06
N VAL A 34 -10.66 -11.58 12.99
CA VAL A 34 -9.37 -11.77 13.67
C VAL A 34 -9.58 -11.73 15.19
N TRP A 35 -9.03 -12.71 15.89
CA TRP A 35 -9.08 -12.72 17.36
C TRP A 35 -8.27 -11.57 17.93
N ARG A 36 -8.83 -10.91 18.95
CA ARG A 36 -8.08 -9.97 19.78
C ARG A 36 -7.31 -10.73 20.86
N LEU A 37 -6.00 -10.52 20.93
CA LEU A 37 -5.13 -11.24 21.85
C LEU A 37 -5.41 -10.90 23.32
N ASP A 38 -5.79 -9.65 23.63
CA ASP A 38 -6.18 -9.23 24.97
C ASP A 38 -7.37 -10.05 25.52
N ALA A 39 -8.40 -10.23 24.69
CA ALA A 39 -9.58 -11.04 25.03
C ALA A 39 -9.24 -12.52 25.15
N LEU A 40 -8.40 -13.04 24.25
CA LEU A 40 -7.93 -14.43 24.31
C LEU A 40 -7.11 -14.70 25.57
N GLU A 41 -6.13 -13.87 25.88
CA GLU A 41 -5.30 -14.00 27.08
C GLU A 41 -6.13 -13.97 28.36
N ALA A 42 -7.10 -13.05 28.46
CA ALA A 42 -8.03 -13.00 29.58
C ALA A 42 -8.87 -14.28 29.69
N SER A 43 -9.36 -14.80 28.56
CA SER A 43 -10.15 -16.04 28.50
C SER A 43 -9.34 -17.28 28.90
N PHE A 44 -8.10 -17.40 28.41
CA PHE A 44 -7.19 -18.49 28.78
C PHE A 44 -6.75 -18.39 30.24
N GLY A 45 -6.47 -17.19 30.74
CA GLY A 45 -6.18 -16.96 32.15
C GLY A 45 -7.34 -17.40 33.05
N ALA A 46 -8.56 -16.94 32.74
CA ALA A 46 -9.77 -17.33 33.49
C ALA A 46 -10.07 -18.83 33.42
N GLY A 47 -9.70 -19.49 32.32
CA GLY A 47 -9.87 -20.93 32.13
C GLY A 47 -8.89 -21.81 32.92
N GLY A 48 -7.82 -21.23 33.49
CA GLY A 48 -6.78 -21.98 34.19
C GLY A 48 -5.81 -22.70 33.24
N TYR A 49 -5.53 -22.10 32.09
CA TYR A 49 -4.53 -22.60 31.15
C TYR A 49 -3.11 -22.23 31.59
N LYS A 50 -2.12 -23.00 31.11
CA LYS A 50 -0.71 -22.61 31.22
C LYS A 50 -0.45 -21.37 30.36
N ARG A 51 0.73 -20.77 30.51
CA ARG A 51 1.19 -19.73 29.58
C ARG A 51 1.17 -20.28 28.16
N GLY A 52 0.32 -19.70 27.31
CA GLY A 52 0.13 -20.15 25.94
C GLY A 52 1.17 -19.61 24.97
N GLU A 53 1.24 -20.25 23.81
CA GLU A 53 1.99 -19.78 22.66
C GLU A 53 1.12 -18.84 21.82
N ILE A 54 1.60 -17.60 21.64
CA ILE A 54 0.95 -16.56 20.86
C ILE A 54 1.46 -16.61 19.42
N HIS A 55 0.53 -16.53 18.48
CA HIS A 55 0.79 -16.52 17.04
C HIS A 55 0.26 -15.23 16.43
N HIS A 56 1.14 -14.23 16.31
CA HIS A 56 0.80 -12.96 15.66
C HIS A 56 0.53 -13.19 14.17
N HIS A 57 -0.53 -12.55 13.67
CA HIS A 57 -0.88 -12.62 12.24
C HIS A 57 -0.41 -11.35 11.53
N ASN A 58 0.33 -11.51 10.44
CA ASN A 58 0.85 -10.39 9.65
C ASN A 58 1.69 -9.39 10.47
N MET A 59 2.35 -9.89 11.52
CA MET A 59 3.08 -9.10 12.51
C MET A 59 2.20 -8.06 13.24
N LEU A 60 0.90 -8.30 13.41
CA LEU A 60 0.05 -7.45 14.24
C LEU A 60 0.16 -7.86 15.71
N SER A 61 0.55 -6.92 16.57
CA SER A 61 0.88 -7.25 17.97
C SER A 61 -0.32 -7.58 18.85
N ARG A 62 -1.51 -7.12 18.49
CA ARG A 62 -2.74 -7.31 19.28
C ARG A 62 -3.74 -8.31 18.69
N TYR A 63 -3.41 -8.90 17.55
CA TYR A 63 -4.32 -9.79 16.82
C TYR A 63 -3.61 -11.07 16.41
N GLY A 64 -4.27 -12.21 16.56
CA GLY A 64 -3.61 -13.46 16.23
C GLY A 64 -4.34 -14.72 16.65
N ALA A 65 -3.58 -15.64 17.18
CA ALA A 65 -4.01 -16.95 17.66
C ALA A 65 -3.30 -17.26 18.98
N LEU A 66 -3.93 -18.07 19.83
CA LEU A 66 -3.37 -18.50 21.12
C LEU A 66 -3.67 -19.98 21.32
N GLN A 67 -2.65 -20.74 21.73
CA GLN A 67 -2.81 -22.13 22.09
C GLN A 67 -2.13 -22.44 23.42
N ALA A 68 -2.77 -23.27 24.25
CA ALA A 68 -2.24 -23.65 25.54
C ALA A 68 -2.81 -24.96 26.03
N GLU A 69 -1.98 -25.71 26.75
CA GLU A 69 -2.44 -26.80 27.60
C GLU A 69 -3.10 -26.26 28.87
N MET A 70 -4.08 -26.99 29.37
CA MET A 70 -4.66 -26.70 30.66
C MET A 70 -3.70 -27.08 31.80
N GLN A 71 -3.78 -26.40 32.95
CA GLN A 71 -3.06 -26.83 34.14
C GLN A 71 -3.54 -28.21 34.59
N GLN A 72 -2.63 -29.06 35.09
CA GLN A 72 -2.92 -30.47 35.39
C GLN A 72 -4.11 -30.64 36.35
N GLU A 73 -4.13 -29.89 37.46
CA GLU A 73 -5.21 -29.95 38.44
C GLU A 73 -6.56 -29.55 37.81
N ARG A 74 -6.58 -28.45 37.04
CA ARG A 74 -7.79 -27.98 36.36
C ARG A 74 -8.25 -28.95 35.27
N SER A 75 -7.31 -29.58 34.57
CA SER A 75 -7.57 -30.59 33.54
C SER A 75 -8.22 -31.84 34.14
N GLN A 76 -7.78 -32.28 35.31
CA GLN A 76 -8.40 -33.41 36.03
C GLN A 76 -9.85 -33.12 36.44
N GLN A 77 -10.17 -31.87 36.80
CA GLN A 77 -11.50 -31.44 37.22
C GLN A 77 -12.46 -31.22 36.04
N THR A 78 -11.98 -30.59 34.97
CA THR A 78 -12.81 -30.14 33.84
C THR A 78 -12.79 -31.12 32.66
N HIS A 79 -11.81 -32.02 32.64
CA HIS A 79 -11.51 -32.93 31.55
C HIS A 79 -11.19 -32.24 30.23
N ILE A 80 -10.65 -31.03 30.30
CA ILE A 80 -10.11 -30.29 29.16
C ILE A 80 -8.58 -30.40 29.21
N ALA A 81 -7.97 -30.87 28.12
CA ALA A 81 -6.52 -31.02 28.02
C ALA A 81 -5.85 -29.80 27.37
N PHE A 82 -6.48 -29.25 26.34
CA PHE A 82 -5.86 -28.24 25.48
C PHE A 82 -6.92 -27.34 24.83
N ARG A 83 -6.53 -26.11 24.50
CA ARG A 83 -7.34 -25.16 23.72
C ARG A 83 -6.46 -24.47 22.69
N SER A 84 -6.97 -24.30 21.48
CA SER A 84 -6.34 -23.55 20.40
C SER A 84 -7.35 -22.63 19.73
N THR A 85 -6.98 -21.36 19.57
CA THR A 85 -7.79 -20.34 18.91
C THR A 85 -7.06 -19.84 17.69
N TYR A 86 -7.70 -19.82 16.51
CA TYR A 86 -7.08 -19.38 15.27
C TYR A 86 -8.07 -18.76 14.28
N ASN A 87 -7.54 -17.99 13.32
CA ASN A 87 -8.34 -17.27 12.33
C ASN A 87 -8.57 -18.15 11.09
N LEU A 88 -9.81 -18.28 10.59
CA LEU A 88 -10.10 -19.22 9.50
C LEU A 88 -9.56 -18.78 8.14
N TYR A 89 -9.25 -17.50 7.96
CA TYR A 89 -8.62 -17.03 6.72
C TYR A 89 -7.24 -17.69 6.50
N TYR A 90 -6.55 -18.09 7.59
CA TYR A 90 -5.29 -18.83 7.55
C TYR A 90 -5.43 -20.13 6.75
N GLU A 91 -6.58 -20.81 6.85
CA GLU A 91 -6.84 -22.07 6.12
C GLU A 91 -6.80 -21.88 4.59
N SER A 92 -7.07 -20.67 4.09
CA SER A 92 -7.08 -20.36 2.65
C SER A 92 -5.70 -20.02 2.08
N ILE A 93 -4.75 -19.67 2.94
CA ILE A 93 -3.40 -19.22 2.55
C ILE A 93 -2.31 -20.21 2.98
N ARG A 94 -2.62 -21.13 3.89
CA ARG A 94 -1.70 -22.20 4.27
C ARG A 94 -1.58 -23.25 3.18
N THR A 95 -0.44 -23.93 3.17
CA THR A 95 -0.22 -25.14 2.39
C THR A 95 -0.96 -26.33 3.00
N ASN A 96 -1.25 -27.35 2.18
CA ASN A 96 -1.96 -28.55 2.63
C ASN A 96 -1.26 -29.32 3.77
N ASN A 97 0.06 -29.19 3.89
CA ASN A 97 0.86 -29.81 4.94
C ASN A 97 1.10 -28.89 6.15
N ASN A 98 0.46 -27.71 6.19
CA ASN A 98 0.59 -26.71 7.27
C ASN A 98 2.04 -26.27 7.52
N GLN A 99 2.95 -26.54 6.57
CA GLN A 99 4.32 -26.06 6.64
C GLN A 99 4.38 -24.67 6.01
N ALA A 100 5.01 -23.73 6.71
CA ALA A 100 5.31 -22.41 6.17
C ALA A 100 6.35 -22.54 5.04
N ASN A 101 5.91 -22.97 3.86
CA ASN A 101 6.75 -23.00 2.67
C ASN A 101 6.71 -21.62 2.04
N PHE A 102 7.62 -20.77 2.51
CA PHE A 102 8.15 -19.71 1.67
C PHE A 102 9.58 -20.09 1.30
N ALA A 103 10.02 -19.51 0.19
CA ALA A 103 11.37 -19.56 -0.32
C ALA A 103 12.40 -19.49 0.80
N SER A 104 13.43 -20.31 0.65
CA SER A 104 14.60 -20.24 1.51
C SER A 104 15.25 -18.86 1.42
N ASP A 105 16.00 -18.46 2.44
CA ASP A 105 16.74 -17.20 2.40
C ASP A 105 17.75 -17.23 1.23
N SER A 106 18.30 -18.41 0.95
CA SER A 106 19.11 -18.69 -0.23
C SER A 106 18.39 -18.37 -1.55
N ASP A 107 17.12 -18.77 -1.70
CA ASP A 107 16.31 -18.49 -2.88
C ASP A 107 16.00 -17.01 -3.04
N ALA A 108 15.63 -16.34 -1.95
CA ALA A 108 15.39 -14.90 -1.91
C ALA A 108 16.66 -14.11 -2.23
N TYR A 109 17.81 -14.53 -1.69
CA TYR A 109 19.13 -13.92 -1.95
C TYR A 109 19.50 -13.97 -3.43
N LYS A 110 19.15 -15.07 -4.10
CA LYS A 110 19.45 -15.31 -5.52
C LYS A 110 18.40 -14.77 -6.47
N LEU A 111 17.26 -14.29 -5.96
CA LEU A 111 16.05 -14.01 -6.74
C LEU A 111 15.72 -15.20 -7.66
N SER A 112 15.69 -16.40 -7.07
CA SER A 112 15.43 -17.61 -7.84
C SER A 112 14.03 -17.58 -8.50
N PRO A 113 13.83 -18.28 -9.62
CA PRO A 113 12.51 -18.36 -10.25
C PRO A 113 11.43 -18.90 -9.30
N SER A 114 11.79 -19.81 -8.38
CA SER A 114 10.88 -20.32 -7.34
C SER A 114 10.46 -19.20 -6.38
N TYR A 115 11.39 -18.41 -5.86
CA TYR A 115 11.07 -17.26 -5.01
C TYR A 115 10.08 -16.29 -5.69
N MET A 116 10.34 -15.96 -6.95
CA MET A 116 9.48 -15.05 -7.72
C MET A 116 8.09 -15.63 -7.96
N ALA A 117 8.01 -16.93 -8.30
CA ALA A 117 6.76 -17.63 -8.52
C ALA A 117 5.93 -17.73 -7.23
N GLU A 118 6.55 -18.09 -6.10
CA GLU A 118 5.86 -18.20 -4.82
C GLU A 118 5.26 -16.86 -4.35
N CYS A 119 6.02 -15.76 -4.46
CA CYS A 119 5.49 -14.43 -4.16
C CYS A 119 4.27 -14.09 -5.03
N PHE A 120 4.33 -14.42 -6.33
CA PHE A 120 3.23 -14.20 -7.26
C PHE A 120 2.01 -15.06 -6.94
N ASP A 121 2.22 -16.34 -6.65
CA ASP A 121 1.16 -17.29 -6.32
C ASP A 121 0.42 -16.89 -5.05
N ILE A 122 1.14 -16.43 -4.02
CA ILE A 122 0.53 -15.92 -2.79
C ILE A 122 -0.32 -14.68 -3.09
N MET A 123 0.21 -13.72 -3.86
CA MET A 123 -0.57 -12.54 -4.25
C MET A 123 -1.86 -12.93 -5.00
N LYS A 124 -1.81 -13.97 -5.85
CA LYS A 124 -2.97 -14.49 -6.58
C LYS A 124 -3.99 -15.17 -5.65
N VAL A 125 -3.52 -16.01 -4.71
CA VAL A 125 -4.38 -16.66 -3.71
C VAL A 125 -5.11 -15.61 -2.86
N VAL A 126 -4.37 -14.63 -2.37
CA VAL A 126 -4.88 -13.53 -1.54
C VAL A 126 -5.92 -12.70 -2.31
N ASP A 127 -5.70 -12.43 -3.60
CA ASP A 127 -6.67 -11.71 -4.43
C ASP A 127 -7.98 -12.49 -4.60
N HIS A 128 -7.91 -13.81 -4.76
CA HIS A 128 -9.09 -14.68 -4.84
C HIS A 128 -9.89 -14.72 -3.52
N CYS A 129 -9.26 -14.46 -2.38
CA CYS A 129 -9.92 -14.49 -1.07
C CYS A 129 -10.74 -13.23 -0.77
N LYS A 130 -10.53 -12.11 -1.48
CA LYS A 130 -11.19 -10.81 -1.21
C LYS A 130 -12.72 -10.85 -1.22
N GLY A 131 -13.32 -11.75 -1.99
CA GLY A 131 -14.78 -11.87 -2.13
C GLY A 131 -15.48 -12.80 -1.13
N LYS A 132 -14.76 -13.34 -0.15
CA LYS A 132 -15.28 -14.37 0.78
C LYS A 132 -15.24 -13.91 2.23
N THR A 133 -16.16 -14.42 3.02
CA THR A 133 -16.19 -14.22 4.48
C THR A 133 -15.42 -15.31 5.18
N TYR A 134 -14.56 -14.93 6.13
CA TYR A 134 -13.75 -15.83 6.93
C TYR A 134 -14.00 -15.56 8.41
N GLY A 135 -14.45 -16.58 9.13
CA GLY A 135 -14.65 -16.50 10.57
C GLY A 135 -13.37 -16.72 11.37
N VAL A 136 -13.56 -17.07 12.63
CA VAL A 136 -12.52 -17.52 13.55
C VAL A 136 -12.95 -18.84 14.20
N ARG A 137 -11.99 -19.61 14.73
CA ARG A 137 -12.24 -20.87 15.40
C ARG A 137 -11.59 -20.91 16.78
N ASP A 138 -12.32 -21.53 17.71
CA ASP A 138 -11.88 -21.89 19.06
C ASP A 138 -12.06 -23.40 19.22
N GLU A 139 -10.98 -24.12 19.47
CA GLU A 139 -10.92 -25.57 19.43
C GLU A 139 -10.44 -26.11 20.77
N TYR A 140 -11.17 -27.06 21.33
CA TYR A 140 -10.88 -27.67 22.62
C TYR A 140 -10.61 -29.16 22.47
N ARG A 141 -9.52 -29.65 23.06
CA ARG A 141 -9.30 -31.09 23.25
C ARG A 141 -9.83 -31.50 24.61
N VAL A 142 -10.86 -32.35 24.61
CA VAL A 142 -11.60 -32.70 25.83
C VAL A 142 -11.87 -34.19 25.92
N SER A 143 -12.17 -34.69 27.12
CA SER A 143 -12.68 -36.05 27.25
C SER A 143 -14.03 -36.20 26.57
N GLY A 144 -14.39 -37.41 26.15
CA GLY A 144 -15.71 -37.64 25.55
C GLY A 144 -16.89 -37.25 26.46
N HIS A 145 -16.72 -37.34 27.79
CA HIS A 145 -17.75 -36.88 28.74
C HIS A 145 -17.91 -35.36 28.73
N ALA A 146 -16.78 -34.63 28.78
CA ALA A 146 -16.79 -33.17 28.68
C ALA A 146 -17.29 -32.70 27.32
N ALA A 147 -16.97 -33.40 26.22
CA ALA A 147 -17.51 -33.09 24.89
C ALA A 147 -19.03 -33.08 24.88
N ARG A 148 -19.68 -34.07 25.50
CA ARG A 148 -21.15 -34.12 25.58
C ARG A 148 -21.72 -32.92 26.33
N ILE A 149 -21.18 -32.61 27.51
CA ILE A 149 -21.60 -31.46 28.31
C ILE A 149 -21.39 -30.15 27.55
N MET A 150 -20.25 -30.00 26.87
CA MET A 150 -19.95 -28.82 26.06
C MET A 150 -20.99 -28.68 24.95
N LEU A 151 -21.22 -29.70 24.14
CA LEU A 151 -22.16 -29.66 23.01
C LEU A 151 -23.58 -29.28 23.43
N ASP A 152 -24.03 -29.74 24.60
CA ASP A 152 -25.35 -29.40 25.14
C ASP A 152 -25.47 -27.91 25.54
N ASN A 153 -24.35 -27.22 25.80
CA ASN A 153 -24.33 -25.86 26.35
C ASN A 153 -23.62 -24.83 25.44
N ILE A 154 -23.09 -25.26 24.29
CA ILE A 154 -22.07 -24.48 23.58
C ILE A 154 -22.61 -23.19 22.97
N GLU A 155 -23.84 -23.20 22.46
CA GLU A 155 -24.45 -22.04 21.82
C GLU A 155 -24.64 -20.89 22.82
N SER A 156 -25.22 -21.18 23.98
CA SER A 156 -25.41 -20.20 25.05
C SER A 156 -24.09 -19.61 25.52
N LYS A 157 -23.05 -20.45 25.69
CA LYS A 157 -21.72 -20.00 26.10
C LYS A 157 -21.00 -19.21 25.02
N ALA A 158 -21.15 -19.57 23.75
CA ALA A 158 -20.62 -18.84 22.62
C ALA A 158 -21.25 -17.43 22.52
N ILE A 159 -22.57 -17.32 22.68
CA ILE A 159 -23.28 -16.03 22.70
C ILE A 159 -22.79 -15.17 23.86
N GLN A 160 -22.66 -15.75 25.06
CA GLN A 160 -22.13 -15.04 26.23
C GLN A 160 -20.70 -14.53 25.98
N TYR A 161 -19.83 -15.35 25.37
CA TYR A 161 -18.46 -14.95 25.07
C TYR A 161 -18.38 -13.81 24.04
N LEU A 162 -19.25 -13.83 23.03
CA LEU A 162 -19.31 -12.75 22.03
C LEU A 162 -19.68 -11.38 22.63
N GLN A 163 -20.31 -11.33 23.81
CA GLN A 163 -20.62 -10.08 24.51
C GLN A 163 -19.36 -9.34 24.99
N SER A 164 -18.21 -10.01 25.10
CA SER A 164 -16.94 -9.34 25.45
C SER A 164 -16.19 -8.80 24.23
N ASP A 165 -16.82 -8.75 23.06
CA ASP A 165 -16.23 -8.29 21.80
C ASP A 165 -14.84 -8.91 21.48
N PRO A 166 -14.71 -10.27 21.47
CA PRO A 166 -13.40 -10.90 21.33
C PRO A 166 -12.85 -10.93 19.90
N ILE A 167 -13.65 -10.52 18.90
CA ILE A 167 -13.34 -10.66 17.48
C ILE A 167 -13.47 -9.31 16.80
N LEU A 168 -12.41 -8.87 16.12
CA LEU A 168 -12.48 -7.75 15.21
C LEU A 168 -12.88 -8.25 13.81
N TRP A 169 -13.91 -7.64 13.23
CA TRP A 169 -14.36 -7.90 11.86
C TRP A 169 -13.83 -6.83 10.90
N ILE A 170 -13.07 -7.25 9.89
CA ILE A 170 -12.43 -6.36 8.92
C ILE A 170 -12.99 -6.70 7.53
N PRO A 171 -13.32 -5.73 6.67
CA PRO A 171 -13.68 -6.02 5.28
C PRO A 171 -12.60 -6.87 4.60
N SER A 172 -13.00 -7.98 3.96
CA SER A 172 -12.07 -8.92 3.32
C SER A 172 -11.21 -8.24 2.27
N THR A 173 -11.78 -7.29 1.52
CA THR A 173 -11.05 -6.48 0.54
C THR A 173 -9.88 -5.72 1.16
N ILE A 174 -10.06 -5.14 2.35
CA ILE A 174 -9.03 -4.40 3.08
C ILE A 174 -7.96 -5.36 3.63
N TRP A 175 -8.40 -6.43 4.30
CA TRP A 175 -7.48 -7.40 4.92
C TRP A 175 -6.56 -8.06 3.89
N PHE A 176 -7.13 -8.60 2.83
CA PHE A 176 -6.33 -9.27 1.80
C PHE A 176 -5.55 -8.27 0.93
N GLU A 177 -6.02 -7.04 0.72
CA GLU A 177 -5.18 -6.02 0.07
C GLU A 177 -3.96 -5.63 0.93
N LEU A 178 -4.11 -5.58 2.25
CA LEU A 178 -2.97 -5.37 3.16
C LEU A 178 -1.92 -6.48 3.01
N ILE A 179 -2.33 -7.76 3.04
CA ILE A 179 -1.42 -8.90 2.85
C ILE A 179 -0.75 -8.82 1.47
N ARG A 180 -1.53 -8.58 0.41
CA ARG A 180 -1.03 -8.48 -0.97
C ARG A 180 0.01 -7.38 -1.11
N ARG A 181 -0.26 -6.20 -0.55
CA ARG A 181 0.68 -5.06 -0.56
C ARG A 181 1.95 -5.38 0.20
N ARG A 182 1.86 -6.02 1.37
CA ARG A 182 3.06 -6.41 2.15
C ARG A 182 3.94 -7.38 1.37
N VAL A 183 3.37 -8.45 0.82
CA VAL A 183 4.13 -9.40 -0.04
C VAL A 183 4.82 -8.67 -1.18
N ARG A 184 4.08 -7.80 -1.89
CA ARG A 184 4.60 -7.04 -3.04
C ARG A 184 5.73 -6.08 -2.64
N GLU A 185 5.55 -5.30 -1.58
CA GLU A 185 6.56 -4.31 -1.18
C GLU A 185 7.80 -5.00 -0.60
N ILE A 186 7.65 -6.09 0.17
CA ILE A 186 8.81 -6.88 0.65
C ILE A 186 9.58 -7.48 -0.53
N GLN A 187 8.88 -8.05 -1.52
CA GLN A 187 9.51 -8.58 -2.73
C GLN A 187 10.24 -7.49 -3.52
N ARG A 188 9.61 -6.31 -3.70
CA ARG A 188 10.25 -5.16 -4.36
C ARG A 188 11.50 -4.71 -3.61
N THR A 189 11.44 -4.70 -2.27
CA THR A 189 12.58 -4.35 -1.44
C THR A 189 13.71 -5.37 -1.62
N GLN A 190 13.41 -6.67 -1.57
CA GLN A 190 14.39 -7.74 -1.80
C GLN A 190 15.08 -7.60 -3.16
N ILE A 191 14.32 -7.38 -4.23
CA ILE A 191 14.86 -7.18 -5.58
C ILE A 191 15.82 -5.98 -5.63
N SER A 192 15.45 -4.87 -4.99
CA SER A 192 16.23 -3.65 -5.00
C SER A 192 17.52 -3.79 -4.19
N ILE A 193 17.49 -4.42 -3.00
CA ILE A 193 18.71 -4.63 -2.21
C ILE A 193 19.66 -5.62 -2.88
N VAL A 194 19.15 -6.67 -3.53
CA VAL A 194 19.98 -7.63 -4.28
C VAL A 194 20.73 -6.91 -5.41
N LYS A 195 20.09 -5.94 -6.06
CA LYS A 195 20.71 -5.09 -7.10
C LYS A 195 21.73 -4.12 -6.54
N LYS A 196 21.45 -3.50 -5.39
CA LYS A 196 22.39 -2.64 -4.68
C LYS A 196 23.62 -3.41 -4.20
N ASN A 197 23.46 -4.70 -3.91
CA ASN A 197 24.51 -5.58 -3.40
C ASN A 197 25.24 -4.97 -2.18
N PRO A 198 24.52 -4.66 -1.09
CA PRO A 198 25.15 -4.15 0.11
C PRO A 198 26.02 -5.22 0.78
N PRO A 199 26.97 -4.81 1.64
CA PRO A 199 27.87 -5.73 2.33
C PRO A 199 27.16 -6.68 3.31
N ASN A 200 25.95 -6.37 3.76
CA ASN A 200 25.10 -7.22 4.60
C ASN A 200 23.85 -7.76 3.89
N LEU A 201 23.95 -8.05 2.58
CA LEU A 201 22.83 -8.51 1.78
C LEU A 201 22.17 -9.78 2.35
N GLY A 202 22.95 -10.72 2.89
CA GLY A 202 22.45 -11.94 3.53
C GLY A 202 21.59 -11.63 4.76
N ILE A 203 22.07 -10.74 5.63
CA ILE A 203 21.32 -10.29 6.82
C ILE A 203 20.00 -9.61 6.43
N LEU A 204 20.05 -8.66 5.49
CA LEU A 204 18.84 -7.97 5.02
C LEU A 204 17.87 -8.94 4.34
N THR A 205 18.39 -9.92 3.59
CA THR A 205 17.56 -10.97 2.98
C THR A 205 16.85 -11.80 4.05
N GLY A 206 17.56 -12.25 5.09
CA GLY A 206 16.97 -13.02 6.18
C GLY A 206 15.85 -12.25 6.90
N LEU A 207 16.07 -10.95 7.18
CA LEU A 207 15.07 -10.07 7.76
C LEU A 207 13.83 -9.91 6.87
N LEU A 208 14.02 -9.56 5.60
CA LEU A 208 12.91 -9.38 4.66
C LEU A 208 12.14 -10.68 4.45
N ASN A 209 12.84 -11.81 4.40
CA ASN A 209 12.19 -13.09 4.22
C ASN A 209 11.43 -13.54 5.48
N HIS A 210 11.94 -13.21 6.67
CA HIS A 210 11.17 -13.36 7.92
C HIS A 210 9.88 -12.52 7.90
N MET A 211 9.96 -11.26 7.46
CA MET A 211 8.77 -10.40 7.29
C MET A 211 7.80 -10.97 6.27
N LEU A 212 8.30 -11.54 5.16
CA LEU A 212 7.49 -12.18 4.13
C LEU A 212 6.75 -13.40 4.71
N ARG A 213 7.48 -14.29 5.38
CA ARG A 213 6.92 -15.49 6.04
C ARG A 213 5.83 -15.15 7.05
N SER A 214 6.00 -14.02 7.74
CA SER A 214 5.07 -13.53 8.75
C SER A 214 3.74 -13.02 8.17
N THR A 215 3.63 -12.83 6.86
CA THR A 215 2.38 -12.38 6.22
C THR A 215 1.30 -13.47 6.18
N THR A 216 1.69 -14.74 6.15
CA THR A 216 0.74 -15.86 6.10
C THR A 216 0.87 -16.84 7.25
N SER A 217 1.91 -16.75 8.08
CA SER A 217 2.13 -17.65 9.22
C SER A 217 2.89 -16.94 10.35
N THR A 218 3.08 -17.60 11.50
CA THR A 218 4.05 -17.17 12.51
C THR A 218 5.33 -18.01 12.33
N PRO A 219 6.37 -17.50 11.65
CA PRO A 219 7.55 -18.29 11.34
C PRO A 219 8.38 -18.59 12.58
N ILE A 220 8.87 -19.83 12.67
CA ILE A 220 9.88 -20.20 13.66
C ILE A 220 11.23 -19.62 13.21
N ILE A 221 11.89 -18.88 14.10
CA ILE A 221 13.15 -18.21 13.81
C ILE A 221 14.31 -19.12 14.23
N TYR A 222 14.84 -19.89 13.28
CA TYR A 222 15.98 -20.77 13.51
C TYR A 222 17.31 -20.02 13.44
N ASP A 223 17.46 -19.15 12.44
CA ASP A 223 18.74 -18.51 12.12
C ASP A 223 19.13 -17.44 13.15
N SER A 224 20.36 -17.52 13.65
CA SER A 224 20.88 -16.61 14.69
C SER A 224 20.89 -15.16 14.23
N HIS A 225 21.34 -14.91 13.00
CA HIS A 225 21.45 -13.56 12.44
C HIS A 225 20.10 -12.84 12.34
N VAL A 226 19.01 -13.57 12.03
CA VAL A 226 17.65 -13.01 12.01
C VAL A 226 17.21 -12.67 13.43
N ARG A 227 17.44 -13.57 14.39
CA ARG A 227 17.08 -13.34 15.81
C ARG A 227 17.82 -12.13 16.41
N GLU A 228 19.12 -12.03 16.13
CA GLU A 228 19.96 -10.91 16.58
C GLU A 228 19.50 -9.60 15.92
N SER A 229 19.29 -9.59 14.61
CA SER A 229 18.82 -8.41 13.89
C SER A 229 17.46 -7.92 14.38
N LEU A 230 16.50 -8.82 14.65
CA LEU A 230 15.21 -8.45 15.22
C LEU A 230 15.34 -7.89 16.65
N THR A 231 16.32 -8.36 17.42
CA THR A 231 16.61 -7.81 18.74
C THR A 231 17.16 -6.39 18.65
N LEU A 232 18.11 -6.16 17.73
CA LEU A 232 18.72 -4.85 17.48
C LEU A 232 17.71 -3.83 16.93
N LEU A 233 16.77 -4.28 16.10
CA LEU A 233 15.67 -3.47 15.55
C LEU A 233 14.51 -3.28 16.54
N GLU A 234 14.72 -3.64 17.82
CA GLU A 234 13.73 -3.57 18.88
C GLU A 234 12.35 -4.13 18.49
N TYR A 235 12.33 -5.27 17.78
CA TYR A 235 11.14 -5.85 17.15
C TYR A 235 9.90 -5.83 18.06
N ARG A 236 10.08 -6.20 19.33
CA ARG A 236 9.01 -6.22 20.32
C ARG A 236 8.51 -4.82 20.68
N ASN A 237 9.39 -3.86 20.92
CA ASN A 237 9.00 -2.48 21.26
C ASN A 237 8.26 -1.83 20.09
N VAL A 238 8.73 -2.06 18.87
CA VAL A 238 8.09 -1.60 17.63
C VAL A 238 6.69 -2.19 17.50
N LEU A 239 6.55 -3.50 17.72
CA LEU A 239 5.25 -4.16 17.69
C LEU A 239 4.28 -3.61 18.75
N GLU A 240 4.74 -3.43 19.98
CA GLU A 240 3.92 -2.93 21.09
C GLU A 240 3.48 -1.47 20.86
N THR A 241 4.35 -0.63 20.29
CA THR A 241 4.12 0.80 20.08
C THR A 241 3.34 1.10 18.80
N ALA A 242 3.79 0.54 17.67
CA ALA A 242 3.20 0.81 16.35
C ALA A 242 2.09 -0.18 15.96
N GLY A 243 1.88 -1.24 16.74
CA GLY A 243 0.89 -2.28 16.45
C GLY A 243 1.29 -3.25 15.34
N MET A 244 2.38 -2.96 14.61
CA MET A 244 2.87 -3.73 13.48
C MET A 244 4.38 -3.52 13.28
N PHE A 245 5.09 -4.55 12.82
CA PHE A 245 6.51 -4.42 12.49
C PHE A 245 6.75 -4.00 11.03
N PHE A 246 7.63 -3.02 10.86
CA PHE A 246 8.16 -2.51 9.60
C PHE A 246 9.54 -1.88 9.85
N LEU A 247 10.38 -1.81 8.82
CA LEU A 247 11.69 -1.15 8.87
C LEU A 247 11.45 0.36 8.73
N GLN A 248 11.25 1.06 9.85
CA GLN A 248 10.71 2.42 9.86
C GLN A 248 11.63 3.44 9.19
N ASP A 249 12.93 3.29 9.41
CA ASP A 249 13.95 4.25 9.01
C ASP A 249 14.75 3.79 7.78
N PHE A 250 14.32 2.71 7.13
CA PHE A 250 15.01 2.20 5.94
C PHE A 250 14.48 2.83 4.65
N ASP A 251 15.21 3.80 4.12
CA ASP A 251 15.00 4.29 2.76
C ASP A 251 15.84 3.49 1.78
N ILE A 252 15.16 2.61 1.06
CA ILE A 252 15.76 1.78 0.02
C ILE A 252 16.44 2.55 -1.11
N ASN A 253 16.24 3.86 -1.25
CA ASN A 253 16.90 4.66 -2.27
C ASN A 253 18.23 5.21 -1.77
N SER A 254 18.29 5.77 -0.57
CA SER A 254 19.52 6.32 0.03
C SER A 254 20.38 5.26 0.70
N ASP A 255 19.76 4.29 1.36
CA ASP A 255 20.47 3.48 2.33
C ASP A 255 21.14 2.29 1.67
N THR A 256 22.30 1.96 2.19
CA THR A 256 23.06 0.77 1.77
C THR A 256 22.80 -0.37 2.75
N CYS A 257 22.73 -0.05 4.04
CA CYS A 257 22.49 -0.97 5.14
C CYS A 257 21.56 -0.32 6.16
N LEU A 258 20.88 -1.12 6.99
CA LEU A 258 20.26 -0.66 8.24
C LEU A 258 21.38 -0.39 9.26
N GLU A 259 21.41 0.77 9.92
CA GLU A 259 22.51 1.14 10.83
C GLU A 259 22.56 0.27 12.10
N GLU A 260 21.40 -0.18 12.57
CA GLU A 260 21.23 -0.89 13.83
C GLU A 260 21.70 -2.35 13.77
N VAL A 261 21.67 -2.95 12.58
CA VAL A 261 22.04 -4.36 12.40
C VAL A 261 23.50 -4.49 11.96
N GLN A 262 24.02 -5.71 11.98
CA GLN A 262 25.37 -5.96 11.53
C GLN A 262 25.56 -5.53 10.06
N GLN A 263 26.63 -4.76 9.82
CA GLN A 263 26.90 -4.06 8.56
C GLN A 263 27.53 -4.93 7.47
N ILE A 264 28.03 -6.11 7.82
CA ILE A 264 28.72 -7.02 6.88
C ILE A 264 28.29 -8.45 7.17
N ASP A 265 27.94 -9.22 6.13
CA ASP A 265 27.64 -10.64 6.27
C ASP A 265 28.86 -11.41 6.79
N ASP A 266 28.67 -12.22 7.84
CA ASP A 266 29.70 -13.13 8.32
C ASP A 266 29.73 -14.43 7.50
N VAL A 267 30.72 -15.29 7.78
CA VAL A 267 30.88 -16.57 7.10
C VAL A 267 29.68 -17.51 7.31
N ASN A 268 28.99 -17.41 8.46
CA ASN A 268 27.83 -18.23 8.76
C ASN A 268 26.63 -17.82 7.91
N VAL A 269 26.36 -16.50 7.81
CA VAL A 269 25.32 -15.92 6.97
C VAL A 269 25.56 -16.29 5.51
N LEU A 270 26.78 -16.12 5.01
CA LEU A 270 27.15 -16.50 3.64
C LEU A 270 27.00 -18.02 3.40
N GLY A 271 27.32 -18.83 4.41
CA GLY A 271 27.09 -20.27 4.42
C GLY A 271 25.62 -20.65 4.23
N LEU A 272 24.71 -19.94 4.92
CA LEU A 272 23.25 -20.12 4.78
C LEU A 272 22.74 -19.72 3.40
N MET A 273 23.32 -18.67 2.79
CA MET A 273 22.95 -18.27 1.42
C MET A 273 23.41 -19.30 0.38
N GLY A 274 24.51 -20.01 0.65
CA GLY A 274 25.01 -21.13 -0.14
C GLY A 274 26.15 -20.76 -1.10
N VAL A 275 27.05 -21.73 -1.33
CA VAL A 275 28.35 -21.53 -2.03
C VAL A 275 28.21 -20.94 -3.44
N THR A 276 27.18 -21.32 -4.19
CA THR A 276 26.94 -20.84 -5.56
C THR A 276 26.02 -19.61 -5.64
N ALA A 277 25.57 -19.09 -4.50
CA ALA A 277 24.53 -18.08 -4.44
C ALA A 277 24.92 -16.77 -5.09
N LYS A 278 26.15 -16.30 -4.85
CA LYS A 278 26.67 -15.09 -5.48
C LYS A 278 26.61 -15.17 -7.02
N ALA A 279 27.11 -16.26 -7.60
CA ALA A 279 27.12 -16.46 -9.05
C ALA A 279 25.69 -16.59 -9.63
N GLN A 280 24.78 -17.26 -8.92
CA GLN A 280 23.38 -17.41 -9.34
C GLN A 280 22.62 -16.09 -9.29
N ARG A 281 22.85 -15.31 -8.23
CA ARG A 281 22.34 -13.95 -8.08
C ARG A 281 22.82 -13.03 -9.19
N ASP A 282 24.12 -13.01 -9.48
CA ASP A 282 24.69 -12.14 -10.53
C ASP A 282 24.05 -12.45 -11.90
N ARG A 283 23.81 -13.73 -12.19
CA ARG A 283 23.04 -14.16 -13.37
C ARG A 283 21.58 -13.72 -13.33
N ALA A 284 20.93 -13.79 -12.16
CA ALA A 284 19.55 -13.36 -11.99
C ALA A 284 19.41 -11.86 -12.21
N VAL A 285 20.28 -11.03 -11.64
CA VAL A 285 20.34 -9.58 -11.87
C VAL A 285 20.51 -9.28 -13.37
N GLY A 286 21.45 -9.95 -14.04
CA GLY A 286 21.64 -9.79 -15.49
C GLY A 286 20.43 -10.20 -16.33
N ARG A 287 19.68 -11.25 -15.91
CA ARG A 287 18.40 -11.64 -16.55
C ARG A 287 17.27 -10.66 -16.25
N MET A 288 17.23 -10.08 -15.05
CA MET A 288 16.23 -9.08 -14.67
C MET A 288 16.40 -7.76 -15.42
N ASP A 289 17.63 -7.36 -15.72
CA ASP A 289 17.88 -6.22 -16.60
C ASP A 289 17.42 -6.49 -18.04
N ALA A 290 17.36 -7.76 -18.47
CA ALA A 290 16.69 -8.16 -19.70
C ALA A 290 15.15 -8.22 -19.57
N TRP A 291 14.62 -8.71 -18.44
CA TRP A 291 13.19 -8.80 -18.11
C TRP A 291 12.50 -7.44 -17.99
N ARG A 292 13.24 -6.38 -17.60
CA ARG A 292 12.80 -4.98 -17.61
C ARG A 292 12.31 -4.48 -18.98
N SER A 293 12.65 -5.18 -20.06
CA SER A 293 12.18 -4.86 -21.41
C SER A 293 10.76 -5.39 -21.70
N ASN A 294 10.24 -6.32 -20.89
CA ASN A 294 8.95 -7.00 -21.10
C ASN A 294 7.90 -6.71 -19.99
N GLU A 295 8.20 -5.82 -19.03
CA GLU A 295 7.28 -5.45 -17.94
C GLU A 295 6.25 -4.37 -18.35
N SER A 296 5.85 -4.36 -19.63
CA SER A 296 4.92 -3.36 -20.20
C SER A 296 3.45 -3.58 -19.82
N GLU A 297 3.14 -4.50 -18.91
CA GLU A 297 1.76 -4.92 -18.59
C GLU A 297 1.42 -4.88 -17.09
N SER A 298 2.20 -4.19 -16.25
CA SER A 298 1.78 -3.94 -14.87
C SER A 298 0.76 -2.79 -14.82
N LYS A 299 -0.40 -3.01 -14.16
CA LYS A 299 -1.40 -1.95 -13.89
C LYS A 299 -0.81 -0.72 -13.16
N ASP A 300 0.29 -0.94 -12.43
CA ASP A 300 0.99 0.11 -11.68
C ASP A 300 1.89 0.97 -12.60
N TYR A 301 2.32 0.46 -13.77
CA TYR A 301 3.22 1.14 -14.72
C TYR A 301 2.82 0.82 -16.17
N PRO A 302 1.77 1.46 -16.72
CA PRO A 302 1.18 1.07 -18.01
C PRO A 302 2.11 1.24 -19.22
N LEU A 303 3.20 2.01 -19.09
CA LEU A 303 4.21 2.21 -20.14
C LEU A 303 5.57 1.60 -19.75
N GLY A 304 5.57 0.76 -18.70
CA GLY A 304 6.78 0.39 -17.97
C GLY A 304 7.24 1.50 -17.02
N ARG A 305 8.19 1.17 -16.15
CA ARG A 305 8.71 2.09 -15.11
C ARG A 305 9.51 3.27 -15.69
N THR A 306 10.13 3.08 -16.86
CA THR A 306 11.04 4.06 -17.46
C THR A 306 10.72 4.35 -18.93
N PRO A 307 9.51 4.83 -19.26
CA PRO A 307 9.13 5.08 -20.64
C PRO A 307 9.95 6.21 -21.24
N THR A 308 10.00 6.27 -22.57
CA THR A 308 10.57 7.45 -23.24
C THR A 308 9.63 8.64 -23.10
N TRP A 309 10.17 9.86 -23.18
CA TRP A 309 9.35 11.09 -23.16
C TRP A 309 8.29 11.10 -24.26
N THR A 310 8.63 10.59 -25.45
CA THR A 310 7.70 10.46 -26.57
C THR A 310 6.56 9.50 -26.24
N SER A 311 6.88 8.33 -25.67
CA SER A 311 5.87 7.34 -25.25
C SER A 311 4.93 7.91 -24.20
N LEU A 312 5.46 8.61 -23.20
CA LEU A 312 4.67 9.25 -22.15
C LEU A 312 3.74 10.34 -22.71
N LYS A 313 4.26 11.21 -23.58
CA LYS A 313 3.45 12.24 -24.27
C LYS A 313 2.30 11.62 -25.05
N THR A 314 2.59 10.59 -25.84
CA THR A 314 1.57 9.89 -26.63
C THR A 314 0.51 9.27 -25.72
N ALA A 315 0.91 8.64 -24.62
CA ALA A 315 -0.02 8.00 -23.71
C ALA A 315 -0.91 9.00 -22.96
N ILE A 316 -0.36 10.13 -22.51
CA ILE A 316 -1.15 11.21 -21.88
C ILE A 316 -2.13 11.82 -22.88
N LEU A 317 -1.75 11.94 -24.15
CA LEU A 317 -2.63 12.47 -25.19
C LEU A 317 -3.83 11.55 -25.46
N HIS A 318 -3.63 10.23 -25.49
CA HIS A 318 -4.68 9.28 -25.90
C HIS A 318 -5.42 8.62 -24.73
N SER A 319 -4.78 8.46 -23.56
CA SER A 319 -5.30 7.69 -22.43
C SER A 319 -4.76 8.19 -21.08
N PRO A 320 -5.01 9.46 -20.71
CA PRO A 320 -4.44 10.06 -19.51
C PRO A 320 -4.88 9.35 -18.22
N GLY A 321 -6.13 8.86 -18.15
CA GLY A 321 -6.65 8.14 -16.97
C GLY A 321 -5.90 6.84 -16.66
N THR A 322 -5.31 6.19 -17.66
CA THR A 322 -4.50 4.98 -17.47
C THR A 322 -3.13 5.32 -16.88
N ILE A 323 -2.54 6.44 -17.30
CA ILE A 323 -1.19 6.86 -16.91
C ILE A 323 -1.16 7.61 -15.59
N MET A 324 -2.23 8.31 -15.25
CA MET A 324 -2.34 9.07 -14.01
C MET A 324 -2.72 8.13 -12.85
N ARG A 325 -2.08 8.31 -11.70
CA ARG A 325 -2.55 7.74 -10.43
C ARG A 325 -3.95 8.28 -10.13
N GLU A 326 -4.74 7.49 -9.42
CA GLU A 326 -6.05 7.96 -8.98
C GLU A 326 -5.88 9.09 -7.95
N TRP A 327 -6.71 10.12 -8.05
CA TRP A 327 -6.67 11.23 -7.11
C TRP A 327 -7.22 10.76 -5.77
N SER A 328 -6.55 11.11 -4.68
CA SER A 328 -7.03 10.79 -3.33
C SER A 328 -6.79 11.96 -2.40
N TRP A 329 -7.67 12.11 -1.41
CA TRP A 329 -7.52 13.13 -0.38
C TRP A 329 -6.38 12.76 0.58
N THR A 330 -5.41 13.66 0.73
CA THR A 330 -4.26 13.44 1.61
C THR A 330 -4.47 14.10 2.97
N SER A 331 -3.85 13.55 4.02
CA SER A 331 -3.90 14.13 5.38
C SER A 331 -3.32 15.55 5.44
N ARG A 332 -2.39 15.89 4.52
CA ARG A 332 -1.85 17.25 4.38
C ARG A 332 -2.94 18.27 4.06
N MET A 333 -3.94 17.91 3.24
CA MET A 333 -5.03 18.82 2.88
C MET A 333 -6.00 19.08 4.03
N SER A 334 -6.09 18.17 5.01
CA SER A 334 -6.93 18.35 6.18
C SER A 334 -6.45 19.47 7.13
N ASN A 335 -5.18 19.84 7.05
CA ASN A 335 -4.56 20.86 7.92
C ASN A 335 -4.37 22.21 7.21
N ILE A 336 -4.91 22.38 6.00
CA ILE A 336 -4.78 23.63 5.26
C ILE A 336 -5.60 24.75 5.90
N GLN A 337 -5.03 25.95 5.92
CA GLN A 337 -5.69 27.16 6.42
C GLN A 337 -7.00 27.43 5.69
N LEU A 338 -8.04 27.79 6.43
CA LEU A 338 -9.37 28.04 5.88
C LEU A 338 -9.37 29.11 4.77
N THR A 339 -8.53 30.14 4.90
CA THR A 339 -8.35 31.21 3.90
C THR A 339 -7.84 30.68 2.57
N VAL A 340 -6.87 29.74 2.58
CA VAL A 340 -6.39 29.06 1.37
C VAL A 340 -7.53 28.27 0.74
N GLY A 341 -8.26 27.49 1.55
CA GLY A 341 -9.43 26.73 1.09
C GLY A 341 -10.46 27.60 0.40
N ARG A 342 -10.81 28.75 1.00
CA ARG A 342 -11.75 29.73 0.41
C ARG A 342 -11.25 30.27 -0.92
N LEU A 343 -9.99 30.69 -0.99
CA LEU A 343 -9.39 31.23 -2.21
C LEU A 343 -9.36 30.20 -3.35
N VAL A 344 -9.06 28.93 -3.04
CA VAL A 344 -9.07 27.84 -4.03
C VAL A 344 -10.50 27.54 -4.51
N VAL A 345 -11.49 27.56 -3.63
CA VAL A 345 -12.90 27.41 -4.03
C VAL A 345 -13.32 28.53 -4.98
N MET A 346 -12.98 29.79 -4.66
CA MET A 346 -13.27 30.93 -5.54
C MET A 346 -12.53 30.84 -6.87
N PHE A 347 -11.23 30.49 -6.83
CA PHE A 347 -10.43 30.22 -8.02
C PHE A 347 -11.11 29.19 -8.92
N THR A 348 -11.47 28.03 -8.38
CA THR A 348 -12.11 26.98 -9.17
C THR A 348 -13.43 27.47 -9.75
N ARG A 349 -14.32 28.06 -8.95
CA ARG A 349 -15.61 28.59 -9.45
C ARG A 349 -15.42 29.60 -10.58
N HIS A 350 -14.60 30.62 -10.36
CA HIS A 350 -14.43 31.69 -11.34
C HIS A 350 -13.79 31.19 -12.62
N MET A 351 -12.80 30.28 -12.53
CA MET A 351 -12.20 29.67 -13.72
C MET A 351 -13.24 28.91 -14.55
N TRP A 352 -14.05 28.05 -13.93
CA TRP A 352 -15.07 27.26 -14.63
C TRP A 352 -16.20 28.13 -15.19
N LEU A 353 -16.60 29.21 -14.52
CA LEU A 353 -17.59 30.17 -15.00
C LEU A 353 -17.17 30.94 -16.26
N MET A 354 -15.86 30.98 -16.56
CA MET A 354 -15.36 31.61 -17.78
C MET A 354 -15.53 30.76 -19.04
N LEU A 355 -15.93 29.49 -18.91
CA LEU A 355 -16.23 28.62 -20.05
C LEU A 355 -17.70 28.77 -20.47
N THR A 356 -17.95 28.77 -21.78
CA THR A 356 -19.31 28.84 -22.33
C THR A 356 -20.03 27.51 -22.18
N GLN A 357 -21.37 27.50 -22.18
CA GLN A 357 -22.14 26.23 -22.12
C GLN A 357 -21.85 25.30 -23.31
N GLU A 358 -21.44 25.85 -24.46
CA GLU A 358 -21.17 25.09 -25.69
C GLU A 358 -19.98 24.11 -25.56
N VAL A 359 -19.02 24.40 -24.67
CA VAL A 359 -17.85 23.53 -24.45
C VAL A 359 -18.07 22.53 -23.30
N MET A 360 -19.23 22.58 -22.65
CA MET A 360 -19.58 21.76 -21.49
C MET A 360 -20.46 20.58 -21.90
N LYS A 361 -20.32 19.44 -21.21
CA LYS A 361 -21.22 18.28 -21.31
C LYS A 361 -22.50 18.44 -20.48
N GLY A 362 -22.55 19.45 -19.60
CA GLY A 362 -23.64 19.66 -18.66
C GLY A 362 -23.43 20.86 -17.73
N ILE A 363 -23.70 20.67 -16.44
CA ILE A 363 -23.70 21.74 -15.42
C ILE A 363 -22.27 22.19 -15.11
N ILE A 364 -22.07 23.51 -15.02
CA ILE A 364 -20.80 24.11 -14.58
C ILE A 364 -20.50 23.68 -13.14
N PRO A 365 -19.31 23.11 -12.84
CA PRO A 365 -18.95 22.74 -11.48
C PRO A 365 -19.04 23.91 -10.52
N TYR A 366 -19.71 23.71 -9.38
CA TYR A 366 -19.86 24.71 -8.34
C TYR A 366 -19.42 24.16 -6.97
N PRO A 367 -18.10 24.02 -6.74
CA PRO A 367 -17.59 23.42 -5.52
C PRO A 367 -17.90 24.27 -4.29
N ASN A 368 -18.23 23.65 -3.15
CA ASN A 368 -18.52 24.33 -1.89
C ASN A 368 -17.45 24.08 -0.81
N SER A 369 -16.49 23.21 -1.10
CA SER A 369 -15.40 22.85 -0.19
C SER A 369 -14.07 22.77 -0.95
N LEU A 370 -12.95 22.78 -0.21
CA LEU A 370 -11.63 22.54 -0.81
C LEU A 370 -11.56 21.16 -1.49
N TYR A 371 -12.16 20.14 -0.87
CA TYR A 371 -12.27 18.80 -1.46
C TYR A 371 -12.94 18.83 -2.83
N ASP A 372 -14.12 19.44 -2.92
CA ASP A 372 -14.85 19.54 -4.20
C ASP A 372 -14.05 20.35 -5.22
N ALA A 373 -13.44 21.46 -4.78
CA ALA A 373 -12.67 22.34 -5.65
C ALA A 373 -11.45 21.64 -6.25
N MET A 374 -10.74 20.82 -5.48
CA MET A 374 -9.62 20.01 -5.97
C MET A 374 -10.10 18.88 -6.88
N LYS A 375 -11.23 18.23 -6.55
CA LYS A 375 -11.83 17.16 -7.36
C LYS A 375 -12.19 17.64 -8.77
N CYS A 376 -12.63 18.90 -8.93
CA CYS A 376 -12.89 19.52 -10.23
C CYS A 376 -11.65 19.53 -11.15
N TRP A 377 -10.44 19.46 -10.61
CA TRP A 377 -9.18 19.48 -11.36
C TRP A 377 -8.60 18.09 -11.62
N THR A 378 -9.41 17.04 -11.48
CA THR A 378 -9.05 15.66 -11.83
C THR A 378 -9.30 15.37 -13.30
N ILE A 379 -8.50 14.48 -13.90
CA ILE A 379 -8.68 14.01 -15.29
C ILE A 379 -10.12 13.54 -15.51
N THR A 380 -10.63 12.69 -14.61
CA THR A 380 -11.99 12.15 -14.70
C THR A 380 -13.03 13.26 -14.63
N SER A 381 -12.94 14.17 -13.66
CA SER A 381 -13.90 15.27 -13.55
C SER A 381 -13.89 16.18 -14.77
N ILE A 382 -12.71 16.49 -15.32
CA ILE A 382 -12.60 17.35 -16.50
C ILE A 382 -13.15 16.65 -17.73
N ASP A 383 -12.80 15.38 -17.93
CA ASP A 383 -13.30 14.59 -19.05
C ASP A 383 -14.83 14.43 -18.97
N ASP A 384 -15.39 14.23 -17.79
CA ASP A 384 -16.85 14.16 -17.59
C ASP A 384 -17.55 15.53 -17.80
N THR A 385 -16.84 16.64 -17.57
CA THR A 385 -17.41 17.99 -17.59
C THR A 385 -17.34 18.65 -18.97
N LEU A 386 -16.27 18.43 -19.74
CA LEU A 386 -16.02 19.13 -21.01
C LEU A 386 -16.30 18.26 -22.24
N ALA A 387 -16.89 18.85 -23.27
CA ALA A 387 -17.22 18.18 -24.52
C ALA A 387 -15.97 17.74 -25.29
N SER A 388 -14.91 18.56 -25.27
CA SER A 388 -13.64 18.27 -25.92
C SER A 388 -12.46 18.79 -25.08
N VAL A 389 -11.55 17.89 -24.72
CA VAL A 389 -10.39 18.19 -23.88
C VAL A 389 -9.12 17.60 -24.49
N ALA A 390 -8.00 18.32 -24.34
CA ALA A 390 -6.66 17.85 -24.69
C ALA A 390 -5.75 17.94 -23.48
N PHE A 391 -5.09 16.83 -23.13
CA PHE A 391 -4.12 16.78 -22.04
C PHE A 391 -2.68 16.80 -22.57
N GLU A 392 -1.85 17.67 -21.99
CA GLU A 392 -0.44 17.81 -22.33
C GLU A 392 0.45 17.39 -21.17
N ALA A 393 1.40 16.50 -21.47
CA ALA A 393 2.37 16.04 -20.51
C ALA A 393 3.33 17.18 -20.09
N CYS A 394 3.42 17.43 -18.79
CA CYS A 394 4.50 18.23 -18.21
C CYS A 394 5.73 17.35 -17.92
N ASN A 395 6.95 17.91 -18.10
CA ASN A 395 8.21 17.25 -17.77
C ASN A 395 8.89 17.81 -16.50
N ALA A 396 8.24 18.77 -15.82
CA ALA A 396 8.81 19.38 -14.62
C ALA A 396 9.03 18.34 -13.51
N GLY A 397 10.21 18.31 -12.91
CA GLY A 397 10.58 17.34 -11.87
C GLY A 397 10.83 15.91 -12.37
N LEU A 398 10.74 15.65 -13.68
CA LEU A 398 11.16 14.37 -14.25
C LEU A 398 12.65 14.39 -14.58
N HIS A 399 13.34 13.29 -14.28
CA HIS A 399 14.76 13.12 -14.54
C HIS A 399 15.01 11.80 -15.28
N ASP A 400 16.04 11.79 -16.14
CA ASP A 400 16.60 10.57 -16.69
C ASP A 400 17.66 9.96 -15.74
N HIS A 401 18.30 8.86 -16.14
CA HIS A 401 19.34 8.19 -15.35
C HIS A 401 20.60 9.03 -15.09
N THR A 402 20.75 10.16 -15.78
CA THR A 402 21.83 11.12 -15.58
C THR A 402 21.38 12.38 -14.82
N GLY A 403 20.15 12.40 -14.30
CA GLY A 403 19.59 13.58 -13.62
C GLY A 403 19.10 14.66 -14.58
N VAL A 404 19.14 14.42 -15.90
CA VAL A 404 18.78 15.41 -16.92
C VAL A 404 17.27 15.37 -17.16
N THR A 405 16.61 16.52 -17.16
CA THR A 405 15.19 16.61 -17.48
C THR A 405 14.94 16.27 -18.95
N PRO A 406 14.08 15.28 -19.27
CA PRO A 406 13.83 14.84 -20.64
C PRO A 406 13.05 15.86 -21.48
N GLY A 407 13.40 15.94 -22.76
CA GLY A 407 12.85 16.86 -23.74
C GLY A 407 13.97 17.66 -24.42
N ARG A 408 14.13 17.52 -25.73
CA ARG A 408 15.17 18.23 -26.49
C ARG A 408 14.87 19.73 -26.56
N LEU A 409 15.91 20.57 -26.38
CA LEU A 409 16.02 22.01 -26.73
C LEU A 409 14.70 22.80 -26.74
N GLY A 410 14.11 23.02 -25.57
CA GLY A 410 12.97 23.92 -25.39
C GLY A 410 12.91 24.42 -23.94
N PRO A 411 12.14 25.49 -23.65
CA PRO A 411 12.01 26.00 -22.28
C PRO A 411 11.50 24.90 -21.35
N LYS A 412 12.14 24.76 -20.18
CA LYS A 412 11.67 23.83 -19.13
C LYS A 412 10.20 24.15 -18.80
N SER A 413 9.35 23.14 -18.74
CA SER A 413 7.99 23.33 -18.22
C SER A 413 8.09 23.75 -16.75
N ARG A 414 7.30 24.74 -16.33
CA ARG A 414 7.24 25.15 -14.91
C ARG A 414 6.66 24.02 -14.07
N ALA A 415 7.21 23.80 -12.86
CA ALA A 415 6.62 22.87 -11.91
C ALA A 415 5.22 23.32 -11.52
N PHE A 416 4.37 22.38 -11.10
CA PHE A 416 2.99 22.69 -10.72
C PHE A 416 2.90 23.68 -9.55
N VAL A 417 3.82 23.56 -8.60
CA VAL A 417 4.01 24.53 -7.51
C VAL A 417 4.28 25.94 -8.05
N ASP A 418 5.18 26.07 -9.04
CA ASP A 418 5.54 27.38 -9.61
C ASP A 418 4.41 27.97 -10.45
N ARG A 419 3.49 27.14 -10.94
CA ARG A 419 2.28 27.60 -11.64
C ARG A 419 1.31 28.32 -10.71
N CYS A 420 1.41 28.16 -9.39
CA CYS A 420 0.60 28.92 -8.44
C CYS A 420 0.71 30.44 -8.72
N SER A 421 1.92 30.96 -8.97
CA SER A 421 2.15 32.38 -9.28
C SER A 421 1.46 32.87 -10.57
N LEU A 422 1.11 31.95 -11.48
CA LEU A 422 0.39 32.30 -12.71
C LEU A 422 -1.09 32.58 -12.45
N PHE A 423 -1.68 31.85 -11.50
CA PHE A 423 -3.09 31.94 -11.15
C PHE A 423 -3.33 32.82 -9.93
N PHE A 424 -2.37 32.93 -9.03
CA PHE A 424 -2.34 33.83 -7.87
C PHE A 424 -1.13 34.76 -7.99
N PRO A 425 -1.15 35.72 -8.93
CA PRO A 425 -0.05 36.66 -9.13
C PRO A 425 0.05 37.62 -7.94
N ASP A 426 1.28 38.00 -7.57
CA ASP A 426 1.51 39.01 -6.53
C ASP A 426 0.82 40.35 -6.87
N PRO A 427 0.42 41.16 -5.87
CA PRO A 427 -0.24 42.44 -6.10
C PRO A 427 0.53 43.40 -7.02
N ASP A 428 1.87 43.33 -6.99
CA ASP A 428 2.76 44.18 -7.79
C ASP A 428 3.10 43.59 -9.17
N ALA A 429 2.57 42.41 -9.50
CA ALA A 429 2.84 41.77 -10.77
C ALA A 429 2.20 42.57 -11.93
N PRO A 430 2.86 42.63 -13.11
CA PRO A 430 2.36 43.41 -14.23
C PRO A 430 0.98 42.91 -14.67
N HIS A 431 0.01 43.82 -14.66
CA HIS A 431 -1.38 43.54 -15.01
C HIS A 431 -1.47 43.04 -16.45
N LYS A 432 -2.00 41.83 -16.64
CA LYS A 432 -2.23 41.29 -17.98
C LYS A 432 -3.47 41.97 -18.56
N SER A 433 -3.28 42.93 -19.47
CA SER A 433 -4.33 43.76 -20.09
C SER A 433 -5.34 43.03 -21.00
N ASN A 434 -5.41 41.70 -20.92
CA ASN A 434 -6.36 40.91 -21.70
C ASN A 434 -7.68 40.74 -20.94
N ALA A 435 -8.80 40.98 -21.61
CA ALA A 435 -10.17 40.96 -21.06
C ALA A 435 -10.49 39.75 -20.17
N GLN A 436 -9.94 38.56 -20.48
CA GLN A 436 -10.16 37.34 -19.67
C GLN A 436 -9.55 37.45 -18.26
N TRP A 437 -8.33 37.96 -18.14
CA TRP A 437 -7.69 38.09 -16.83
C TRP A 437 -8.26 39.28 -16.06
N CYS A 438 -8.59 40.39 -16.72
CA CYS A 438 -9.14 41.60 -16.06
C CYS A 438 -10.34 41.28 -15.15
N LEU A 439 -11.27 40.43 -15.62
CA LEU A 439 -12.47 40.03 -14.84
C LEU A 439 -12.13 39.33 -13.52
N LEU A 440 -10.96 38.71 -13.42
CA LEU A 440 -10.51 38.01 -12.21
C LEU A 440 -9.76 38.94 -11.24
N TRP A 441 -9.16 40.01 -11.78
CA TRP A 441 -8.37 41.01 -11.06
C TRP A 441 -9.21 42.14 -10.46
N GLU A 442 -10.41 42.38 -10.99
CA GLU A 442 -11.31 43.46 -10.58
C GLU A 442 -12.53 42.95 -9.81
N GLY A 443 -13.16 43.84 -9.03
CA GLY A 443 -14.42 43.58 -8.32
C GLY A 443 -14.39 42.35 -7.40
N ASP A 444 -15.31 41.42 -7.67
CA ASP A 444 -15.48 40.16 -6.94
C ASP A 444 -14.62 39.00 -7.49
N GLY A 445 -13.69 39.28 -8.40
CA GLY A 445 -12.76 38.30 -8.94
C GLY A 445 -11.89 37.65 -7.84
N TYR A 446 -11.46 36.40 -8.06
CA TYR A 446 -10.72 35.68 -7.01
C TYR A 446 -9.30 36.25 -6.82
N ILE A 447 -8.72 36.87 -7.86
CA ILE A 447 -7.41 37.53 -7.77
C ILE A 447 -7.57 38.83 -6.99
N ALA A 448 -8.65 39.59 -7.22
CA ALA A 448 -8.99 40.77 -6.41
C ALA A 448 -9.14 40.41 -4.92
N GLU A 449 -9.84 39.31 -4.62
CA GLU A 449 -9.99 38.80 -3.25
C GLU A 449 -8.66 38.33 -2.65
N PHE A 450 -7.82 37.65 -3.44
CA PHE A 450 -6.47 37.28 -3.04
C PHE A 450 -5.62 38.51 -2.68
N HIS A 451 -5.65 39.57 -3.51
CA HIS A 451 -4.93 40.81 -3.23
C HIS A 451 -5.46 41.56 -2.03
N ARG A 452 -6.78 41.58 -1.84
CA ARG A 452 -7.40 42.14 -0.62
C ARG A 452 -6.94 41.38 0.62
N THR A 453 -6.92 40.05 0.55
CA THR A 453 -6.42 39.19 1.63
C THR A 453 -4.95 39.48 1.92
N MET A 454 -4.09 39.50 0.89
CA MET A 454 -2.66 39.80 1.02
C MET A 454 -2.39 41.14 1.71
N LYS A 455 -3.15 42.20 1.39
CA LYS A 455 -3.00 43.53 2.02
C LYS A 455 -3.31 43.55 3.52
N THR A 456 -4.10 42.60 4.02
CA THR A 456 -4.47 42.51 5.44
C THR A 456 -3.51 41.67 6.27
N LEU A 457 -2.59 40.95 5.63
CA LEU A 457 -1.66 40.03 6.28
C LEU A 457 -0.27 40.65 6.40
N ASP A 458 0.46 40.29 7.46
CA ASP A 458 1.88 40.60 7.60
C ASP A 458 2.76 39.71 6.70
N GLY A 459 4.07 39.99 6.62
CA GLY A 459 4.99 39.30 5.71
C GLY A 459 5.05 37.78 5.93
N ASP A 460 5.05 37.32 7.17
CA ASP A 460 5.12 35.89 7.50
C ASP A 460 3.80 35.19 7.15
N GLN A 461 2.67 35.84 7.43
CA GLN A 461 1.34 35.35 7.07
C GLN A 461 1.13 35.32 5.55
N GLN A 462 1.65 36.31 4.82
CA GLN A 462 1.62 36.33 3.36
C GLN A 462 2.37 35.14 2.76
N GLU A 463 3.58 34.85 3.26
CA GLU A 463 4.33 33.68 2.79
C GLU A 463 3.67 32.36 3.21
N SER A 464 3.10 32.29 4.41
CA SER A 464 2.31 31.13 4.86
C SER A 464 1.10 30.86 3.95
N LEU A 465 0.37 31.91 3.56
CA LEU A 465 -0.75 31.82 2.62
C LEU A 465 -0.30 31.32 1.25
N LYS A 466 0.79 31.89 0.71
CA LYS A 466 1.37 31.46 -0.57
C LYS A 466 1.85 30.01 -0.51
N GLN A 467 2.45 29.59 0.59
CA GLN A 467 2.88 28.21 0.77
C GLN A 467 1.69 27.25 0.83
N GLY A 468 0.61 27.60 1.54
CA GLY A 468 -0.60 26.79 1.54
C GLY A 468 -1.24 26.66 0.15
N LEU A 469 -1.24 27.74 -0.66
CA LEU A 469 -1.69 27.68 -2.06
C LEU A 469 -0.79 26.75 -2.89
N ARG A 470 0.54 26.85 -2.74
CA ARG A 470 1.51 25.96 -3.39
C ARG A 470 1.29 24.49 -3.02
N ASP A 471 0.98 24.22 -1.76
CA ASP A 471 0.70 22.87 -1.27
C ASP A 471 -0.54 22.29 -1.97
N VAL A 472 -1.63 23.06 -2.10
CA VAL A 472 -2.80 22.63 -2.89
C VAL A 472 -2.43 22.35 -4.34
N PHE A 473 -1.69 23.27 -4.97
CA PHE A 473 -1.31 23.15 -6.39
C PHE A 473 -0.43 21.93 -6.67
N SER A 474 0.37 21.49 -5.69
CA SER A 474 1.17 20.27 -5.84
C SER A 474 0.34 18.98 -5.87
N GLU A 475 -0.89 19.03 -5.33
CA GLU A 475 -1.84 17.91 -5.22
C GLU A 475 -2.96 17.92 -6.29
N LEU A 476 -2.92 18.86 -7.25
CA LEU A 476 -3.86 18.88 -8.38
C LEU A 476 -3.37 17.96 -9.50
N HIS A 477 -4.26 17.17 -10.09
CA HIS A 477 -3.95 16.31 -11.25
C HIS A 477 -3.58 17.09 -12.50
N CYS A 478 -4.26 18.21 -12.76
CA CYS A 478 -4.01 19.03 -13.92
C CYS A 478 -4.54 20.45 -13.73
N LEU A 479 -4.04 21.36 -14.56
CA LEU A 479 -4.42 22.76 -14.59
C LEU A 479 -4.57 23.21 -16.04
N PRO A 480 -5.34 24.27 -16.32
CA PRO A 480 -5.40 24.85 -17.64
C PRO A 480 -4.00 25.27 -18.11
N ALA A 481 -3.71 25.11 -19.40
CA ALA A 481 -2.38 25.38 -19.93
C ALA A 481 -1.94 26.85 -19.77
N SER A 482 -2.90 27.76 -19.58
CA SER A 482 -2.83 29.18 -19.20
C SER A 482 -1.53 29.94 -19.54
N GLY A 483 -1.68 31.09 -20.19
CA GLY A 483 -0.56 31.98 -20.51
C GLY A 483 -1.02 33.43 -20.58
N ALA A 484 -1.00 34.00 -21.78
CA ALA A 484 -1.61 35.30 -22.06
C ALA A 484 -3.15 35.26 -21.98
N ARG A 485 -3.75 34.07 -22.18
CA ARG A 485 -5.18 33.78 -22.00
C ARG A 485 -5.36 32.81 -20.85
N VAL A 486 -6.54 32.85 -20.21
CA VAL A 486 -6.92 31.92 -19.14
C VAL A 486 -7.14 30.53 -19.74
N TRP A 487 -7.93 30.46 -20.81
CA TRP A 487 -8.19 29.20 -21.51
C TRP A 487 -7.47 29.19 -22.85
N ILE A 488 -6.65 28.14 -23.07
CA ILE A 488 -6.00 27.88 -24.36
C ILE A 488 -6.80 26.77 -25.04
N GLN A 489 -7.24 27.02 -26.26
CA GLN A 489 -7.94 26.06 -27.10
C GLN A 489 -7.06 25.67 -28.28
N LYS A 490 -6.98 24.37 -28.58
CA LYS A 490 -6.33 23.84 -29.78
C LYS A 490 -7.38 23.09 -30.59
N LYS A 491 -7.68 23.58 -31.79
CA LYS A 491 -8.87 23.16 -32.56
C LYS A 491 -10.11 23.40 -31.70
N ASP A 492 -10.86 22.35 -31.40
CA ASP A 492 -12.08 22.42 -30.57
C ASP A 492 -11.85 22.02 -29.11
N ALA A 493 -10.62 21.60 -28.74
CA ALA A 493 -10.33 21.06 -27.42
C ALA A 493 -9.71 22.10 -26.47
N ILE A 494 -10.19 22.16 -25.24
CA ILE A 494 -9.58 22.94 -24.15
C ILE A 494 -8.32 22.22 -23.66
N VAL A 495 -7.20 22.94 -23.55
CA VAL A 495 -5.90 22.35 -23.23
C VAL A 495 -5.60 22.42 -21.74
N PHE A 496 -5.33 21.26 -21.14
CA PHE A 496 -4.88 21.10 -19.77
C PHE A 496 -3.48 20.52 -19.74
N ILE A 497 -2.67 20.98 -18.80
CA ILE A 497 -1.35 20.40 -18.51
C ILE A 497 -1.51 19.46 -17.33
N THR A 498 -0.91 18.28 -17.39
CA THR A 498 -0.99 17.26 -16.34
C THR A 498 0.20 17.33 -15.37
N ASN A 499 -0.05 16.97 -14.11
CA ASN A 499 0.93 17.03 -13.04
C ASN A 499 1.82 15.78 -13.01
N PRO A 500 3.14 15.91 -13.21
CA PRO A 500 4.06 14.78 -13.25
C PRO A 500 4.13 13.99 -11.94
N ALA A 501 3.82 14.63 -10.82
CA ALA A 501 3.74 13.96 -9.52
C ALA A 501 2.75 12.78 -9.55
N PHE A 502 1.75 12.80 -10.43
CA PHE A 502 0.73 11.76 -10.52
C PHE A 502 1.01 10.72 -11.61
N TYR A 503 2.11 10.81 -12.35
CA TYR A 503 2.39 9.80 -13.38
C TYR A 503 2.77 8.45 -12.76
N ARG A 504 2.24 7.37 -13.33
CA ARG A 504 2.59 5.98 -13.02
C ARG A 504 3.90 5.58 -13.70
N ILE A 505 4.98 6.30 -13.38
CA ILE A 505 6.35 6.07 -13.88
C ILE A 505 7.35 6.33 -12.75
N ASP A 506 8.52 5.68 -12.80
CA ASP A 506 9.61 5.95 -11.86
C ASP A 506 10.52 7.07 -12.38
N ARG A 507 10.80 7.08 -13.70
CA ARG A 507 11.69 8.05 -14.38
C ARG A 507 11.50 7.98 -15.89
N ILE A 508 12.25 8.76 -16.67
CA ILE A 508 12.21 8.70 -18.14
C ILE A 508 13.45 8.03 -18.73
N GLY A 509 13.24 7.11 -19.69
CA GLY A 509 14.29 6.38 -20.40
C GLY A 509 14.85 7.14 -21.62
N ARG A 510 16.07 6.79 -22.05
CA ARG A 510 16.65 7.31 -23.31
C ARG A 510 16.00 6.61 -24.50
N GLY A 511 15.49 7.40 -25.43
CA GLY A 511 14.93 6.91 -26.70
C GLY A 511 16.03 6.27 -27.54
N GLY A 512 16.06 4.95 -27.58
CA GLY A 512 16.86 4.14 -28.48
C GLY A 512 16.13 2.82 -28.70
N GLU A 513 15.38 2.72 -29.79
CA GLU A 513 14.81 1.46 -30.24
C GLU A 513 15.95 0.46 -30.49
N SER A 514 16.08 -0.56 -29.65
CA SER A 514 16.75 -1.78 -30.08
C SER A 514 15.76 -2.58 -30.93
N GLN A 515 15.55 -2.18 -32.18
CA GLN A 515 15.10 -3.12 -33.21
C GLN A 515 16.20 -4.18 -33.39
N ARG A 516 16.23 -5.19 -32.52
CA ARG A 516 17.05 -6.37 -32.73
C ARG A 516 16.41 -7.19 -33.84
N ARG A 517 17.04 -7.15 -35.03
CA ARG A 517 16.80 -8.07 -36.14
C ARG A 517 16.69 -9.50 -35.61
N ALA A 518 15.61 -10.18 -35.96
CA ALA A 518 15.46 -11.62 -35.71
C ALA A 518 16.67 -12.39 -36.26
N PRO A 519 17.17 -13.43 -35.57
CA PRO A 519 18.25 -14.24 -36.10
C PRO A 519 17.79 -14.94 -37.37
N ARG A 520 18.54 -14.73 -38.46
CA ARG A 520 18.40 -15.47 -39.70
C ARG A 520 18.63 -16.95 -39.39
N ALA A 521 17.61 -17.79 -39.55
CA ALA A 521 17.76 -19.23 -39.48
C ALA A 521 18.84 -19.68 -40.49
N ARG A 522 19.92 -20.28 -40.01
CA ARG A 522 20.87 -20.99 -40.87
C ARG A 522 20.29 -22.36 -41.17
N ARG A 523 20.14 -22.64 -42.46
CA ARG A 523 20.03 -24.00 -43.01
C ARG A 523 21.34 -24.73 -42.82
#